data_AF-A0A1Q8ETP5-F1
#
_entry.id   AF-A0A1Q8ETP5-F1
#
_cell.length_a   1.000
_cell.length_b   1.000
_cell.length_c   1.000
_cell.angle_alpha   90.00
_cell.angle_beta   90.00
_cell.angle_gamma   90.00
#
_symmetry.space_group_name_H-M   'P 1'
#
loop_
_entity.id
_entity.type
_entity.pdbx_description
1 polymer ?
#
loop_
_entity_poly.entity_id
_entity_poly.type
_entity_poly.pdbx_seq_one_letter_code
_entity_poly.pdbx_strand_id
1 'polypeptide(L)' 'MPALYVMIPAALLIVAIAIYIFFWAVDSGQYDDLDGPAHSILFDDQDPKHTAAVDEIKGEAPDAQPPHKDQAPPHA' A
#
# COMPACT_ATOMS: atom_id res chain seq x y z
N MET A 1 -15.95 45.74 28.25
CA MET A 1 -15.69 44.37 27.75
C MET A 1 -15.19 44.43 26.31
N PRO A 2 -13.88 44.62 26.09
CA PRO A 2 -13.30 44.78 24.74
C PRO A 2 -12.94 43.46 24.02
N ALA A 3 -13.11 42.30 24.67
CA ALA A 3 -12.67 41.00 24.13
C ALA A 3 -13.27 40.68 22.74
N LEU A 4 -14.50 41.12 22.48
CA LEU A 4 -15.16 40.92 21.19
C LEU A 4 -14.39 41.54 20.02
N TYR A 5 -13.70 42.67 20.24
CA TYR A 5 -12.90 43.33 19.19
C TYR A 5 -11.68 42.51 18.78
N VAL A 6 -11.22 41.60 19.61
CA VAL A 6 -10.08 40.70 19.31
C VAL A 6 -10.59 39.35 18.84
N MET A 7 -11.62 38.81 19.47
CA MET A 7 -12.14 37.48 19.16
C MET A 7 -12.82 37.38 17.79
N ILE A 8 -13.56 38.41 17.37
CA ILE A 8 -14.22 38.42 16.05
C ILE A 8 -13.19 38.34 14.91
N PRO A 9 -12.18 39.23 14.81
CA PRO A 9 -11.20 39.14 13.74
C PRO A 9 -10.32 37.89 13.86
N ALA A 10 -9.99 37.44 15.08
CA ALA A 10 -9.25 36.19 15.26
C ALA A 10 -10.04 34.97 14.72
N ALA A 11 -11.34 34.89 15.01
CA ALA A 11 -12.20 33.82 14.49
C ALA A 11 -12.30 33.87 12.96
N LEU A 12 -12.48 35.06 12.37
CA LEU A 12 -12.50 35.21 10.91
C LEU A 12 -11.18 34.75 10.26
N LEU A 13 -10.05 35.06 10.88
CA LEU A 13 -8.73 34.68 10.40
C LEU A 13 -8.56 33.14 10.45
N ILE A 14 -8.97 32.50 11.55
CA ILE A 14 -8.94 31.05 11.68
C ILE A 14 -9.82 30.38 10.61
N VAL A 15 -11.04 30.88 10.40
CA VAL A 15 -11.95 30.35 9.37
C VAL A 15 -11.34 30.53 7.97
N ALA A 16 -10.73 31.68 7.68
CA ALA A 16 -10.08 31.91 6.40
C ALA A 16 -8.90 30.95 6.16
N ILE A 17 -8.07 30.70 7.18
CA ILE A 17 -6.98 29.71 7.10
C ILE A 17 -7.54 28.30 6.87
N ALA A 18 -8.59 27.91 7.61
CA ALA A 18 -9.19 26.59 7.47
C ALA A 18 -9.75 26.38 6.06
N ILE A 19 -10.43 27.39 5.50
CA ILE A 19 -10.93 27.36 4.12
C ILE A 19 -9.78 27.23 3.12
N TYR A 20 -8.71 28.02 3.29
CA TYR A 20 -7.53 27.95 2.43
C TYR A 20 -6.89 26.55 2.43
N ILE A 21 -6.65 25.98 3.61
CA ILE A 21 -6.08 24.64 3.76
C ILE A 21 -6.99 23.58 3.14
N PHE A 22 -8.31 23.69 3.35
CA PHE A 22 -9.30 22.78 2.78
C PHE A 22 -9.22 22.75 1.25
N PHE A 23 -9.25 23.92 0.59
CA PHE A 23 -9.15 23.98 -0.87
C PHE A 23 -7.80 23.51 -1.39
N TRP A 24 -6.70 23.81 -0.69
CA TRP A 24 -5.38 23.28 -1.03
C TRP A 24 -5.33 21.74 -0.95
N ALA A 25 -5.91 21.14 0.09
CA ALA A 25 -5.96 19.68 0.24
C ALA A 25 -6.81 19.01 -0.83
N VAL A 26 -7.93 19.63 -1.22
CA VAL A 26 -8.80 19.16 -2.32
C VAL A 26 -8.04 19.20 -3.66
N ASP A 27 -7.34 20.29 -3.95
CA ASP A 27 -6.54 20.44 -5.18
C ASP A 27 -5.32 19.50 -5.21
N SER A 28 -4.76 19.18 -4.03
CA SER A 28 -3.61 18.27 -3.88
C SER A 28 -3.92 16.80 -4.21
N GLY A 29 -5.13 16.46 -4.69
CA GLY A 29 -5.45 15.13 -5.21
C GLY A 29 -5.46 14.03 -4.14
N GLN A 30 -5.67 14.36 -2.85
CA GLN A 30 -5.72 13.36 -1.76
C GLN A 30 -6.82 12.31 -1.96
N TYR A 31 -7.80 12.56 -2.83
CA TYR A 31 -8.89 11.64 -3.15
C TYR A 31 -8.58 10.69 -4.30
N ASP A 32 -7.49 10.90 -5.03
CA ASP A 32 -7.12 10.09 -6.21
C ASP A 32 -6.58 8.70 -5.83
N ASP A 33 -6.15 8.53 -4.58
CA ASP A 33 -5.64 7.25 -4.03
C ASP A 33 -6.68 6.45 -3.24
N LEU A 34 -7.96 6.88 -3.26
CA LEU A 34 -9.05 6.07 -2.68
C LEU A 34 -9.42 4.86 -3.54
N ASP A 35 -8.96 4.81 -4.78
CA ASP A 35 -9.14 3.66 -5.69
C ASP A 35 -8.08 2.55 -5.48
N GLY A 36 -7.03 2.81 -4.69
CA GLY A 36 -5.88 1.91 -4.51
C GLY A 36 -6.18 0.53 -3.86
N PRO A 37 -6.96 0.42 -2.77
CA PRO A 37 -7.12 -0.84 -2.04
C PRO A 37 -8.20 -1.78 -2.61
N ALA A 38 -9.17 -1.25 -3.37
CA ALA A 38 -10.32 -2.04 -3.82
C ALA A 38 -9.96 -3.00 -4.96
N HIS A 39 -8.91 -2.71 -5.73
CA HIS A 39 -8.47 -3.56 -6.84
C HIS A 39 -7.46 -4.64 -6.42
N SER A 40 -6.71 -4.47 -5.33
CA SER A 40 -5.79 -5.52 -4.87
C SER A 40 -6.54 -6.75 -4.34
N ILE A 41 -7.62 -6.56 -3.58
CA ILE A 41 -8.36 -7.67 -2.97
C ILE A 41 -9.02 -8.62 -3.97
N LEU A 42 -9.33 -8.15 -5.19
CA LEU A 42 -9.98 -8.95 -6.23
C LEU A 42 -8.97 -9.71 -7.12
N PHE A 43 -7.72 -9.24 -7.18
CA PHE A 43 -6.67 -9.81 -8.03
C PHE A 43 -5.53 -10.49 -7.25
N ASP A 44 -5.53 -10.44 -5.92
CA ASP A 44 -4.56 -11.14 -5.04
C ASP A 44 -4.53 -12.66 -5.27
N ASP A 45 -5.64 -13.26 -5.73
CA ASP A 45 -5.71 -14.69 -6.08
C ASP A 45 -4.87 -15.07 -7.31
N GLN A 46 -4.46 -14.08 -8.13
CA GLN A 46 -3.61 -14.27 -9.30
C GLN A 46 -2.14 -13.91 -9.02
N ASP A 47 -1.78 -13.52 -7.79
CA ASP A 47 -0.37 -13.30 -7.44
C ASP A 47 0.36 -14.65 -7.49
N PRO A 48 1.38 -14.83 -8.35
CA PRO A 48 2.16 -16.07 -8.45
C PRO A 48 2.78 -16.49 -7.11
N LYS A 49 3.01 -15.56 -6.18
CA LYS A 49 3.46 -15.88 -4.81
C LYS A 49 2.37 -16.52 -3.97
N HIS A 50 1.11 -16.10 -4.15
CA HIS A 50 -0.04 -16.69 -3.47
C HIS A 50 -0.34 -18.09 -4.05
N THR A 51 -0.27 -18.25 -5.37
CA THR A 51 -0.47 -19.56 -6.03
C THR A 51 0.60 -20.59 -5.63
N ALA A 52 1.87 -20.17 -5.55
CA ALA A 52 2.96 -21.06 -5.11
C ALA A 52 2.80 -21.55 -3.65
N ALA A 53 2.32 -20.68 -2.76
CA ALA A 53 2.04 -21.05 -1.37
C ALA A 53 0.83 -21.99 -1.25
N VAL A 54 -0.20 -21.81 -2.09
CA VAL A 54 -1.36 -22.71 -2.15
C VAL A 54 -0.98 -24.10 -2.70
N ASP A 55 -0.10 -24.17 -3.71
CA ASP A 55 0.42 -25.43 -4.25
C ASP A 55 1.30 -26.18 -3.24
N GLU A 56 2.09 -25.47 -2.42
CA GLU A 56 2.89 -26.06 -1.34
C GLU A 56 2.01 -26.63 -0.21
N ILE A 57 0.90 -25.96 0.13
CA ILE A 57 -0.05 -26.40 1.17
C ILE A 57 -0.94 -27.54 0.67
N LYS A 58 -1.26 -27.60 -0.63
CA LYS A 58 -2.15 -28.61 -1.21
C LYS A 58 -1.49 -29.98 -1.37
N GLY A 59 -0.18 -30.10 -1.19
CA GLY A 59 0.48 -31.40 -0.99
C GLY A 59 0.40 -32.33 -2.20
N GLU A 60 0.54 -31.81 -3.42
CA GLU A 60 0.84 -32.65 -4.57
C GLU A 60 2.36 -32.77 -4.68
N ALA A 61 2.92 -33.87 -4.18
CA ALA A 61 4.32 -34.21 -4.36
C ALA A 61 4.62 -34.39 -5.86
N PRO A 62 5.55 -33.63 -6.48
CA PRO A 62 6.07 -33.99 -7.78
C PRO A 62 7.12 -35.09 -7.57
N ASP A 63 6.71 -36.35 -7.69
CA ASP A 63 7.62 -37.47 -7.79
C ASP A 63 8.36 -37.46 -9.15
N ALA A 64 9.71 -37.53 -9.06
CA ALA A 64 10.73 -37.90 -10.07
C ALA A 64 11.00 -36.91 -11.24
N GLN A 65 12.23 -36.47 -11.54
CA GLN A 65 13.52 -37.20 -11.66
C GLN A 65 14.72 -36.19 -11.56
N PRO A 66 15.97 -36.62 -11.26
CA PRO A 66 17.09 -35.73 -10.92
C PRO A 66 17.97 -35.38 -12.14
N PRO A 67 18.80 -34.30 -12.08
CA PRO A 67 19.98 -34.22 -12.92
C PRO A 67 21.28 -34.18 -12.10
N HIS A 68 22.11 -35.19 -12.41
CA HIS A 68 23.56 -35.15 -12.59
C HIS A 68 24.52 -34.82 -11.43
N LYS A 69 25.21 -35.90 -11.02
CA LYS A 69 26.61 -35.89 -10.53
C LYS A 69 27.54 -35.26 -11.57
N ASP A 70 28.49 -34.45 -11.10
CA ASP A 70 29.87 -34.22 -11.61
C ASP A 70 30.39 -32.94 -10.90
N GLN A 71 31.51 -32.82 -10.20
CA GLN A 71 32.75 -33.58 -9.98
C GLN A 71 33.35 -33.13 -8.63
N ALA A 72 33.97 -34.04 -7.87
CA ALA A 72 34.85 -33.67 -6.76
C ALA A 72 36.29 -33.47 -7.31
N PRO A 73 37.07 -32.47 -6.84
CA PRO A 73 38.46 -32.31 -7.28
C PRO A 73 39.34 -33.47 -6.75
N PRO A 74 40.32 -33.96 -7.52
CA PRO A 74 41.15 -35.08 -7.11
C PRO A 74 42.14 -34.64 -6.04
N HIS A 75 42.30 -35.50 -5.04
CA HIS A 75 43.40 -35.43 -4.08
C HIS A 75 44.76 -35.51 -4.80
N ALA A 76 45.69 -34.68 -4.36
CA ALA A 76 47.14 -34.89 -4.48
C ALA A 76 47.76 -34.63 -3.10
#